data_AF-A0A101UQE8-F1
#
_entry.id   AF-A0A101UQE8-F1
#
_cell.length_a   1.000
_cell.length_b   1.000
_cell.length_c   1.000
_cell.angle_alpha   90.00
_cell.angle_beta   90.00
_cell.angle_gamma   90.00
#
_symmetry.space_group_name_H-M   'P 1'
#
loop_
_entity.id
_entity.type
_entity.pdbx_description
1 polymer ?
#
loop_
_entity_poly.entity_id
_entity_poly.type
_entity_poly.pdbx_seq_one_letter_code
_entity_poly.pdbx_strand_id
1 'polypeptide(L)'
;MSVQRQVYDYVPGKADWLAAGWLAEGRSAAALSAGAVAQREVLTCRADQPVDEILARMRDGGRAVCLVVDDDTAMGGPMPGTPPHAPG
;
A
#
# COMPACT_ATOMS: atom_id res chain seq x y z
N MET A 1 15.02 4.48 -29.28
CA MET A 1 13.57 4.42 -29.00
C MET A 1 13.38 4.94 -27.58
N SER A 2 12.88 6.17 -27.42
CA SER A 2 12.63 6.72 -26.08
C SER A 2 11.30 6.18 -25.57
N VAL A 3 11.36 5.39 -24.49
CA VAL A 3 10.18 5.00 -23.72
C VAL A 3 9.68 6.27 -23.02
N GLN A 4 8.54 6.79 -23.45
CA GLN A 4 7.88 7.87 -22.72
C GLN A 4 7.18 7.27 -21.49
N ARG A 5 7.57 7.72 -20.30
CA ARG A 5 6.95 7.30 -19.05
C ARG A 5 5.73 8.17 -18.79
N GLN A 6 4.57 7.55 -18.66
CA GLN A 6 3.35 8.26 -18.30
C GLN A 6 3.41 8.62 -16.81
N VAL A 7 3.35 9.92 -16.50
CA VAL A 7 3.38 10.43 -15.13
C VAL A 7 2.03 11.08 -14.85
N TYR A 8 1.39 10.67 -13.76
CA TYR A 8 0.15 11.24 -13.27
C TYR A 8 0.42 12.02 -11.99
N ASP A 9 -0.20 13.19 -11.84
CA ASP A 9 -0.20 13.93 -10.58
C ASP A 9 -1.30 13.38 -9.67
N TYR A 10 -0.88 12.77 -8.58
CA TYR A 10 -1.77 12.11 -7.65
C TYR A 10 -2.05 13.03 -6.45
N VAL A 11 -3.34 13.36 -6.25
CA VAL A 11 -3.79 14.16 -5.12
C VAL A 11 -4.44 13.23 -4.09
N PRO A 12 -3.93 13.16 -2.85
CA PRO A 12 -4.51 12.32 -1.79
C PRO A 12 -5.94 12.74 -1.45
N GLY A 13 -6.84 11.78 -1.38
CA GLY A 13 -8.26 11.99 -1.07
C GLY A 13 -8.67 11.48 0.31
N LYS A 14 -9.98 11.47 0.56
CA LYS A 14 -10.57 10.95 1.81
C LYS A 14 -10.26 9.46 2.04
N ALA A 15 -10.11 8.68 0.97
CA ALA A 15 -9.69 7.28 1.07
C ALA A 15 -8.28 7.18 1.69
N ASP A 16 -7.38 8.07 1.30
CA ASP A 16 -6.00 8.10 1.78
C ASP A 16 -5.91 8.63 3.21
N TRP A 17 -6.78 9.58 3.56
CA TRP A 17 -7.00 10.01 4.96
C TRP A 17 -7.36 8.81 5.85
N LEU A 18 -8.28 7.96 5.40
CA LEU A 18 -8.72 6.77 6.14
C LEU A 18 -7.67 5.65 6.14
N ALA A 19 -6.95 5.47 5.03
CA ALA A 19 -5.85 4.50 4.92
C ALA A 19 -4.64 4.91 5.77
N ALA A 20 -4.45 6.21 6.00
CA ALA A 20 -3.49 6.71 6.97
C ALA A 20 -3.87 6.39 8.43
N GLY A 21 -5.10 5.93 8.67
CA GLY A 21 -5.60 5.60 10.01
C GLY A 21 -6.00 6.83 10.81
N TRP A 22 -6.25 7.97 10.16
CA TRP A 22 -6.67 9.19 10.83
C TRP A 22 -8.13 9.14 11.29
N LEU A 23 -8.44 9.91 12.33
CA LEU A 23 -9.79 10.00 12.88
C LEU A 23 -10.77 10.44 11.79
N ALA A 24 -11.91 9.76 11.76
CA ALA A 24 -13.01 10.05 10.87
C ALA A 24 -14.29 10.21 11.69
N GLU A 25 -15.19 11.05 11.22
CA GLU A 25 -16.49 11.28 11.87
C GLU A 25 -17.60 10.48 11.18
N GLY A 26 -18.69 10.23 11.91
CA GLY A 26 -19.88 9.54 11.42
C GLY A 26 -19.93 8.06 11.79
N ARG A 27 -20.89 7.32 11.22
CA ARG A 27 -21.21 5.94 11.63
C ARG A 27 -20.05 4.93 11.46
N SER A 28 -19.12 5.22 10.55
CA SER A 28 -17.96 4.37 10.29
C SER A 28 -16.73 4.74 11.13
N ALA A 29 -16.81 5.80 11.96
CA ALA A 29 -15.73 6.22 12.86
C ALA A 29 -15.34 5.14 13.88
N ALA A 30 -16.33 4.37 14.33
CA ALA A 30 -16.15 3.28 15.29
C ALA A 30 -15.73 1.96 14.63
N ALA A 31 -15.71 1.89 13.29
CA ALA A 31 -15.31 0.69 12.57
C ALA A 31 -13.79 0.66 12.38
N LEU A 32 -13.16 -0.47 12.68
CA LEU A 32 -11.74 -0.66 12.42
C LEU A 32 -11.49 -0.62 10.90
N SER A 33 -10.67 0.34 10.45
CA SER A 33 -10.18 0.38 9.08
C SER A 33 -8.89 -0.43 8.96
N ALA A 34 -8.60 -0.94 7.75
CA ALA A 34 -7.34 -1.63 7.48
C ALA A 34 -6.12 -0.75 7.82
N GLY A 35 -6.19 0.56 7.56
CA GLY A 35 -5.14 1.52 7.89
C GLY A 35 -4.92 1.72 9.39
N ALA A 36 -5.97 1.58 10.20
CA ALA A 36 -5.89 1.72 11.66
C ALA A 36 -5.25 0.49 12.32
N VAL A 37 -5.36 -0.69 11.71
CA VAL A 37 -4.81 -1.96 12.25
C VAL A 37 -3.50 -2.39 11.58
N ALA A 38 -3.17 -1.83 10.41
CA ALA A 38 -1.98 -2.20 9.68
C ALA A 38 -0.71 -1.87 10.46
N GLN A 39 0.19 -2.85 10.57
CA GLN A 39 1.55 -2.61 11.05
C GLN A 39 2.29 -1.77 10.00
N ARG A 40 2.68 -0.54 10.35
CA ARG A 40 3.34 0.38 9.39
C ARG A 40 4.80 0.01 9.12
N GLU A 41 5.45 -0.60 10.10
CA GLU A 41 6.86 -0.99 10.03
C GLU A 41 7.01 -2.48 9.74
N VAL A 42 6.65 -2.85 8.51
CA VAL A 42 6.84 -4.20 7.98
C VAL A 42 8.26 -4.40 7.47
N LEU A 43 8.79 -5.60 7.69
CA LEU A 43 10.07 -5.99 7.11
C LEU A 43 9.85 -6.41 5.66
N THR A 44 10.50 -5.74 4.72
CA THR A 44 10.51 -6.11 3.30
C THR A 44 11.87 -6.70 2.90
N CYS A 45 11.83 -7.62 1.94
CA CYS A 45 12.99 -8.16 1.27
C CYS A 45 12.72 -8.29 -0.23
N ARG A 46 13.77 -8.48 -1.01
CA ARG A 46 13.67 -8.79 -2.44
C ARG A 46 13.79 -10.28 -2.68
N ALA A 47 13.30 -10.73 -3.82
CA ALA A 47 13.39 -12.13 -4.21
C ALA A 47 14.84 -12.61 -4.45
N ASP A 48 15.77 -11.70 -4.74
CA ASP A 48 17.18 -11.98 -4.98
C ASP A 48 18.06 -11.87 -3.73
N GLN A 49 17.50 -11.43 -2.59
CA GLN A 49 18.25 -11.35 -1.34
C GLN A 49 18.44 -12.71 -0.68
N PRO A 50 19.60 -12.95 -0.06
CA PRO A 50 19.89 -14.23 0.56
C PRO A 50 19.05 -14.44 1.83
N VAL A 51 18.48 -15.63 1.96
CA VAL A 51 17.47 -15.96 2.99
C VAL A 51 18.05 -15.93 4.41
N ASP A 52 19.34 -16.23 4.57
CA ASP A 52 20.04 -16.20 5.85
C ASP A 52 20.11 -14.80 6.46
N GLU A 53 20.39 -13.78 5.64
CA GLU A 53 20.39 -12.37 6.03
C GLU A 53 18.98 -11.93 6.45
N ILE A 54 17.95 -12.34 5.70
CA ILE A 54 16.55 -12.03 6.00
C ILE A 54 16.14 -12.68 7.33
N LEU A 55 16.48 -13.95 7.55
CA LEU A 55 16.19 -14.66 8.79
C LEU A 55 16.90 -14.06 9.99
N ALA A 56 18.14 -13.59 9.84
CA ALA A 56 18.83 -12.86 10.90
C ALA A 56 18.08 -11.57 11.28
N ARG A 57 17.68 -10.77 10.28
CA ARG A 57 16.91 -9.54 10.48
C ARG A 57 15.53 -9.80 11.09
N MET A 58 14.87 -10.90 10.70
CA MET A 58 13.59 -11.32 11.30
C MET A 58 13.75 -11.66 12.77
N ARG A 59 14.82 -12.38 13.15
CA ARG A 59 15.10 -12.71 14.55
C ARG A 59 15.43 -11.48 15.38
N ASP A 60 16.31 -10.62 14.89
CA ASP A 60 16.73 -9.40 15.61
C ASP A 60 15.55 -8.43 15.81
N GLY A 61 14.68 -8.31 14.81
CA GLY A 61 13.48 -7.47 14.87
C GLY A 61 12.25 -8.12 15.51
N GLY A 62 12.35 -9.39 15.95
CA GLY A 62 11.22 -10.17 16.47
C GLY A 62 10.06 -10.29 15.48
N ARG A 63 10.32 -10.22 14.17
CA ARG A 63 9.29 -10.23 13.12
C ARG A 63 9.00 -11.67 12.70
N ALA A 64 7.72 -12.03 12.72
CA ALA A 64 7.25 -13.34 12.28
C ALA A 64 7.10 -13.45 10.74
N VAL A 65 6.98 -12.32 10.05
CA VAL A 65 6.71 -12.26 8.60
C VAL A 65 7.62 -11.23 7.95
N CYS A 66 8.12 -11.56 6.76
CA CYS A 66 8.81 -10.65 5.85
C CYS A 66 8.10 -10.67 4.49
N LEU A 67 7.80 -9.50 3.93
CA LEU A 67 7.16 -9.38 2.62
C LEU A 67 8.23 -9.33 1.52
N VAL A 68 8.07 -10.18 0.50
CA VAL A 68 8.91 -10.12 -0.70
C VAL A 68 8.31 -9.09 -1.66
N VAL A 69 9.08 -8.05 -2.01
CA VAL A 69 8.67 -6.97 -2.91
C VAL A 69 9.62 -6.91 -4.11
N ASP A 70 9.08 -6.54 -5.27
CA ASP A 70 9.85 -6.28 -6.50
C ASP A 70 9.99 -4.75 -6.70
N ASP A 71 11.03 -4.28 -7.40
CA ASP A 71 11.22 -2.84 -7.68
C ASP A 71 10.06 -2.23 -8.46
N ASP A 72 9.32 -3.06 -9.21
CA ASP A 72 8.16 -2.65 -9.99
C ASP A 72 6.86 -2.60 -9.18
N THR A 73 6.89 -2.84 -7.86
CA THR A 73 5.68 -2.75 -7.04
C THR A 73 5.25 -1.31 -6.76
N ALA A 74 4.77 -0.63 -7.80
CA ALA A 74 3.62 0.23 -7.64
C ALA A 74 2.46 -0.65 -7.15
N MET A 75 2.16 -0.59 -5.86
CA MET A 75 0.97 -1.25 -5.31
C MET A 75 -0.26 -0.52 -5.87
N GLY A 76 -0.74 -0.97 -7.04
CA GLY A 76 -1.89 -0.38 -7.72
C GLY A 76 -3.17 -0.68 -6.95
N GLY A 77 -3.76 0.36 -6.35
CA GLY A 77 -5.15 0.30 -5.87
C GLY A 77 -6.12 0.06 -7.04
N PRO A 78 -7.30 -0.55 -6.79
CA PRO A 78 -8.23 -0.89 -7.85
C PRO A 78 -8.76 0.37 -8.56
N MET A 79 -8.79 0.31 -9.89
CA MET A 79 -9.40 1.29 -10.78
C MET A 79 -10.90 1.47 -10.44
N PRO A 80 -11.41 2.68 -10.12
CA PRO A 80 -12.84 2.92 -10.15
C PRO A 80 -13.31 2.86 -11.62
N GLY A 81 -14.28 1.99 -11.88
CA GLY A 81 -14.89 1.81 -13.19
C GLY A 81 -15.42 3.13 -13.75
N THR A 82 -15.27 3.31 -15.06
CA THR A 82 -15.86 4.40 -15.83
C THR A 82 -17.35 4.55 -15.51
N PRO A 83 -17.86 5.75 -15.15
CA PRO A 83 -19.29 5.97 -15.12
C PRO A 83 -19.85 5.82 -16.55
N PRO A 84 -21.05 5.22 -16.72
CA PRO A 84 -21.70 5.18 -18.02
C PRO A 84 -21.98 6.60 -18.49
N HIS A 85 -21.67 6.86 -19.77
CA HIS A 85 -22.16 8.00 -20.51
C HIS A 85 -23.66 8.24 -20.22
N ALA A 86 -24.02 9.49 -19.96
CA ALA A 86 -25.40 9.94 -20.08
C ALA A 86 -25.43 11.00 -21.19
N PRO A 87 -26.31 10.86 -22.20
CA PRO A 87 -26.46 11.86 -23.26
C PRO A 87 -27.23 13.08 -22.74
N GLY A 88 -26.83 14.25 -23.22
CA GLY A 88 -27.49 15.54 -23.03
C GLY A 88 -26.80 16.60 -23.86
#